data_AF-A0A662VUQ6-F1
#
_entry.id   AF-A0A662VUQ6-F1
#
_cell.length_a   1.000
_cell.length_b   1.000
_cell.length_c   1.000
_cell.angle_alpha   90.00
_cell.angle_beta   90.00
_cell.angle_gamma   90.00
#
_symmetry.space_group_name_H-M   'P 1'
#
loop_
_entity.id
_entity.type
_entity.pdbx_description
1 polymer ?
#
loop_
_entity_poly.entity_id
_entity_poly.type
_entity_poly.pdbx_seq_one_letter_code
_entity_poly.pdbx_strand_id
1 'polypeptide(L)'
;MLEKSYFKKSIEKKAEEFGLKIESIIEFDPQNVKMDLRSRWKCKFGCEYYGRASCPPNVPEFDECVRFVRSYKQGLAIIFRFEDYMEDKRRAQKLLLEVENELISDFPFAFSVFPGGCDVCEECNGKNCKKLARPSVSAMCIDITSFGVNWKDGYSVGLILID
;
A
#
# COMPACT_ATOMS: atom_id res chain seq x y z
N MET A 1 -4.93 12.46 19.05
CA MET A 1 -4.77 11.07 19.56
C MET A 1 -6.09 10.28 19.49
N LEU A 2 -7.24 10.87 19.83
CA LEU A 2 -8.58 10.25 19.70
C LEU A 2 -8.96 9.89 18.25
N GLU A 3 -8.66 10.75 17.26
CA GLU A 3 -8.90 10.46 15.83
C GLU A 3 -8.12 9.23 15.34
N LYS A 4 -6.88 9.05 15.81
CA LYS A 4 -6.02 7.95 15.35
C LYS A 4 -6.51 6.57 15.80
N SER A 5 -6.96 6.47 17.06
CA SER A 5 -7.58 5.24 17.57
C SER A 5 -8.89 4.95 16.85
N TYR A 6 -9.65 5.98 16.49
CA TYR A 6 -10.86 5.84 15.69
C TYR A 6 -10.57 5.31 14.29
N PHE A 7 -9.57 5.87 13.59
CA PHE A 7 -9.20 5.40 12.24
C PHE A 7 -8.75 3.95 12.21
N LYS A 8 -7.91 3.52 13.16
CA LYS A 8 -7.50 2.10 13.25
C LYS A 8 -8.71 1.18 13.42
N LYS A 9 -9.62 1.51 14.34
CA LYS A 9 -10.85 0.74 14.55
C LYS A 9 -11.77 0.72 13.32
N SER A 10 -11.85 1.84 12.60
CA SER A 10 -12.61 1.92 11.35
C SER A 10 -12.03 0.99 10.29
N ILE A 11 -10.70 1.00 10.12
CA ILE A 11 -9.99 0.11 9.18
C ILE A 11 -10.17 -1.36 9.56
N GLU A 12 -10.04 -1.70 10.85
CA GLU A 12 -10.26 -3.07 11.35
C GLU A 12 -11.68 -3.55 11.06
N LYS A 13 -12.69 -2.75 11.37
CA LYS A 13 -14.09 -3.08 11.10
C LYS A 13 -14.34 -3.30 9.60
N LYS A 14 -13.84 -2.41 8.74
CA LYS A 14 -13.97 -2.58 7.29
C LYS A 14 -13.21 -3.81 6.79
N ALA A 15 -12.04 -4.12 7.35
CA ALA A 15 -11.32 -5.33 6.99
C ALA A 15 -12.16 -6.58 7.29
N GLU A 16 -12.86 -6.63 8.43
CA GLU A 16 -13.80 -7.72 8.73
C GLU A 16 -14.95 -7.79 7.71
N GLU A 17 -15.53 -6.66 7.30
CA GLU A 17 -16.57 -6.59 6.26
C GLU A 17 -16.06 -7.10 4.89
N PHE A 18 -14.77 -6.88 4.59
CA PHE A 18 -14.08 -7.41 3.41
C PHE A 18 -13.61 -8.86 3.57
N GLY A 19 -13.81 -9.50 4.73
CA GLY A 19 -13.35 -10.85 5.01
C GLY A 19 -11.83 -10.97 5.15
N LEU A 20 -11.14 -9.90 5.54
CA LEU A 20 -9.69 -9.83 5.67
C LEU A 20 -9.25 -9.92 7.13
N LYS A 21 -8.12 -10.60 7.35
CA LYS A 21 -7.45 -10.63 8.65
C LYS A 21 -6.31 -9.62 8.68
N ILE A 22 -6.43 -8.63 9.55
CA ILE A 22 -5.34 -7.71 9.90
C ILE A 22 -4.61 -8.29 11.11
N GLU A 23 -3.31 -8.48 10.98
CA GLU A 23 -2.43 -8.86 12.09
C GLU A 23 -2.15 -7.66 12.99
N SER A 24 -1.83 -6.51 12.39
CA SER A 24 -1.60 -5.27 13.14
C SER A 24 -1.67 -4.03 12.24
N ILE A 25 -1.89 -2.87 12.86
CA ILE A 25 -1.77 -1.56 12.21
C ILE A 25 -0.71 -0.72 12.93
N ILE A 26 0.39 -0.48 12.25
CA ILE A 26 1.56 0.22 12.76
C ILE A 26 1.52 1.67 12.28
N GLU A 27 1.63 2.62 13.21
CA GLU A 27 1.92 4.01 12.86
C GLU A 27 3.41 4.16 12.61
N PHE A 28 3.77 4.89 11.57
CA PHE A 28 5.15 5.20 11.28
C PHE A 28 5.33 6.64 10.82
N ASP A 29 6.54 7.15 11.02
CA ASP A 29 6.98 8.43 10.48
C ASP A 29 7.59 8.20 9.09
N PRO A 30 7.00 8.76 8.01
CA PRO A 30 7.54 8.64 6.66
C PRO A 30 8.97 9.17 6.49
N GLN A 31 9.46 10.01 7.40
CA GLN A 31 10.87 10.45 7.39
C GLN A 31 11.85 9.32 7.71
N ASN A 32 11.42 8.35 8.51
CA ASN A 32 12.26 7.29 9.06
C ASN A 32 12.06 5.93 8.37
N VAL A 33 11.08 5.82 7.47
CA VAL A 33 10.87 4.57 6.73
C VAL A 33 12.06 4.28 5.82
N LYS A 34 12.52 3.03 5.81
CA LYS A 34 13.68 2.64 5.01
C LYS A 34 13.29 2.58 3.54
N MET A 35 14.01 3.34 2.72
CA MET A 35 13.89 3.34 1.26
C MET A 35 15.05 2.56 0.65
N ASP A 36 14.79 1.69 -0.33
CA ASP A 36 15.80 0.81 -0.91
C ASP A 36 15.67 0.65 -2.43
N LEU A 37 16.69 1.11 -3.16
CA LEU A 37 16.76 1.03 -4.62
C LEU A 37 16.75 -0.42 -5.13
N ARG A 38 17.16 -1.41 -4.32
CA ARG A 38 17.13 -2.84 -4.70
C ARG A 38 15.71 -3.30 -5.04
N SER A 39 14.68 -2.68 -4.48
CA SER A 39 13.27 -2.92 -4.84
C SER A 39 13.01 -2.65 -6.32
N ARG A 40 13.62 -1.61 -6.90
CA ARG A 40 13.51 -1.29 -8.32
C ARG A 40 14.10 -2.39 -9.21
N TRP A 41 15.28 -2.90 -8.83
CA TRP A 41 15.95 -3.99 -9.53
C TRP A 41 15.14 -5.30 -9.43
N LYS A 42 14.59 -5.61 -8.24
CA LYS A 42 13.69 -6.76 -8.09
C LYS A 42 12.43 -6.64 -8.96
N CYS A 43 11.82 -5.47 -9.04
CA CYS A 43 10.70 -5.25 -9.96
C CYS A 43 11.09 -5.49 -11.41
N LYS A 44 12.23 -4.94 -11.87
CA LYS A 44 12.66 -5.01 -13.27
C LYS A 44 13.01 -6.42 -13.75
N PHE A 45 13.59 -7.24 -12.88
CA PHE A 45 14.14 -8.55 -13.28
C PHE A 45 13.43 -9.76 -12.65
N GLY A 46 12.51 -9.55 -11.70
CA GLY A 46 11.89 -10.63 -10.94
C GLY A 46 10.39 -10.48 -10.70
N CYS A 47 9.70 -9.62 -11.46
CA CYS A 47 8.27 -9.41 -11.31
C CYS A 47 7.53 -9.29 -12.64
N GLU A 48 6.54 -10.16 -12.86
CA GLU A 48 5.67 -10.18 -14.05
C GLU A 48 4.75 -8.95 -14.18
N TYR A 49 4.70 -8.09 -13.15
CA TYR A 49 3.90 -6.86 -13.15
C TYR A 49 4.68 -5.65 -13.69
N TYR A 50 5.99 -5.79 -13.92
CA TYR A 50 6.80 -4.72 -14.50
C TYR A 50 6.20 -4.20 -15.81
N GLY A 51 6.20 -2.88 -15.99
CA GLY A 51 5.59 -2.22 -17.14
C GLY A 51 4.08 -1.99 -17.05
N ARG A 52 3.38 -2.48 -16.01
CA ARG A 52 1.96 -2.17 -15.77
C ARG A 52 1.76 -0.72 -15.29
N ALA A 53 0.51 -0.25 -15.31
CA ALA A 53 0.16 1.15 -15.05
C ALA A 53 0.62 1.70 -13.68
N SER A 54 0.68 0.87 -12.64
CA SER A 54 1.17 1.25 -11.30
C SER A 54 2.48 0.56 -10.92
N CYS A 55 3.28 0.20 -11.91
CA CYS A 55 4.57 -0.43 -11.74
C CYS A 55 5.65 0.31 -12.54
N PRO A 56 6.94 0.19 -12.18
CA PRO A 56 8.03 0.77 -12.95
C PRO A 56 7.98 0.31 -14.42
N PRO A 57 8.26 1.19 -15.41
CA PRO A 57 8.68 2.59 -15.29
C PRO A 57 7.52 3.61 -15.21
N ASN A 58 6.28 3.17 -15.05
CA ASN A 58 5.09 4.06 -15.00
C ASN A 58 4.82 4.65 -13.60
N VAL A 59 5.78 4.53 -12.69
CA VAL A 59 5.78 5.16 -11.36
C VAL A 59 7.09 5.92 -11.21
N PRO A 60 7.18 6.89 -10.29
CA PRO A 60 8.39 7.69 -10.08
C PRO A 60 9.66 6.84 -9.91
N GLU A 61 10.80 7.46 -10.24
CA GLU A 61 12.12 6.89 -9.97
C GLU A 61 12.50 7.02 -8.49
N PHE A 62 13.55 6.31 -8.07
CA PHE A 62 13.88 6.14 -6.65
C PHE A 62 13.93 7.45 -5.85
N ASP A 63 14.67 8.46 -6.34
CA ASP A 63 14.81 9.74 -5.62
C ASP A 63 13.49 10.49 -5.50
N GLU A 64 12.60 10.37 -6.49
CA GLU A 64 11.28 10.98 -6.44
C GLU A 64 10.33 10.18 -5.53
N CYS A 65 10.41 8.85 -5.50
CA CYS A 65 9.73 8.04 -4.48
C CYS A 65 10.15 8.46 -3.06
N VAL A 66 11.45 8.68 -2.82
CA VAL A 66 11.97 9.16 -1.53
C VAL A 66 11.37 10.51 -1.17
N ARG A 67 11.37 11.47 -2.10
CA ARG A 67 10.79 12.81 -1.87
C ARG A 67 9.28 12.76 -1.64
N PHE A 68 8.57 11.94 -2.39
CA PHE A 68 7.12 11.76 -2.25
C PHE A 68 6.77 11.14 -0.89
N VAL A 69 7.41 10.04 -0.50
CA VAL A 69 7.11 9.42 0.80
C VAL A 69 7.42 10.38 1.94
N ARG A 70 8.53 11.13 1.84
CA ARG A 70 8.92 12.15 2.84
C ARG A 70 8.11 13.44 2.79
N SER A 71 7.15 13.63 1.88
CA SER A 71 6.28 14.81 1.93
C SER A 71 5.16 14.67 2.95
N TYR A 72 4.87 13.45 3.40
CA TYR A 72 3.81 13.17 4.37
C TYR A 72 4.31 13.27 5.80
N LYS A 73 3.42 13.66 6.72
CA LYS A 73 3.73 13.72 8.16
C LYS A 73 3.53 12.40 8.88
N GLN A 74 2.66 11.54 8.36
CA GLN A 74 2.31 10.30 9.02
C GLN A 74 1.98 9.19 8.01
N GLY A 75 2.28 7.95 8.39
CA GLY A 75 1.83 6.76 7.68
C GLY A 75 1.19 5.74 8.61
N LEU A 76 0.27 4.95 8.05
CA LEU A 76 -0.29 3.74 8.64
C LEU A 76 0.14 2.56 7.80
N ALA A 77 0.83 1.59 8.39
CA ALA A 77 1.14 0.30 7.77
C ALA A 77 0.14 -0.74 8.28
N ILE A 78 -0.66 -1.27 7.36
CA ILE A 78 -1.66 -2.30 7.64
C ILE A 78 -1.06 -3.64 7.24
N ILE A 79 -0.84 -4.49 8.23
CA ILE A 79 -0.24 -5.81 8.06
C ILE A 79 -1.35 -6.83 7.92
N PHE A 80 -1.48 -7.41 6.74
CA PHE A 80 -2.49 -8.42 6.42
C PHE A 80 -1.91 -9.82 6.49
N ARG A 81 -2.74 -10.77 6.92
CA ARG A 81 -2.46 -12.20 6.81
C ARG A 81 -3.40 -12.81 5.77
N PHE A 82 -2.88 -13.01 4.56
CA PHE A 82 -3.66 -13.57 3.46
C PHE A 82 -3.73 -15.10 3.58
N GLU A 83 -4.93 -15.65 3.41
CA GLU A 83 -5.18 -17.08 3.29
C GLU A 83 -5.20 -17.49 1.82
N ASP A 84 -5.95 -16.75 1.00
CA ASP A 84 -5.85 -16.80 -0.46
C ASP A 84 -5.12 -15.55 -0.95
N TYR A 85 -3.85 -15.71 -1.35
CA TYR A 85 -3.02 -14.58 -1.72
C TYR A 85 -3.64 -13.70 -2.82
N MET A 86 -4.29 -14.29 -3.83
CA MET A 86 -4.78 -13.51 -4.97
C MET A 86 -6.11 -12.82 -4.63
N GLU A 87 -7.02 -13.56 -4.00
CA GLU A 87 -8.32 -13.01 -3.62
C GLU A 87 -8.20 -11.97 -2.49
N ASP A 88 -7.45 -12.28 -1.43
CA ASP A 88 -7.29 -11.38 -0.29
C ASP A 88 -6.48 -10.14 -0.67
N LYS A 89 -5.47 -10.26 -1.55
CA LYS A 89 -4.77 -9.08 -2.08
C LYS A 89 -5.73 -8.15 -2.82
N ARG A 90 -6.62 -8.68 -3.67
CA ARG A 90 -7.63 -7.87 -4.37
C ARG A 90 -8.58 -7.19 -3.39
N ARG A 91 -9.08 -7.93 -2.39
CA ARG A 91 -9.95 -7.37 -1.33
C ARG A 91 -9.23 -6.27 -0.54
N ALA A 92 -7.97 -6.48 -0.17
CA ALA A 92 -7.16 -5.50 0.56
C ALA A 92 -6.91 -4.23 -0.26
N GLN A 93 -6.70 -4.34 -1.57
CA GLN A 93 -6.57 -3.18 -2.45
C GLN A 93 -7.88 -2.38 -2.54
N LYS A 94 -9.03 -3.05 -2.60
CA LYS A 94 -10.35 -2.39 -2.58
C LYS A 94 -10.61 -1.70 -1.23
N LEU A 95 -10.30 -2.37 -0.11
CA LEU A 95 -10.35 -1.79 1.23
C LEU A 95 -9.51 -0.50 1.32
N LEU A 96 -8.26 -0.53 0.85
CA LEU A 96 -7.37 0.64 0.90
C LEU A 96 -7.89 1.81 0.05
N LEU A 97 -8.55 1.54 -1.09
CA LEU A 97 -9.20 2.60 -1.86
C LEU A 97 -10.42 3.17 -1.15
N GLU A 98 -11.20 2.35 -0.46
CA GLU A 98 -12.35 2.82 0.32
C GLU A 98 -11.90 3.71 1.48
N VAL A 99 -10.89 3.27 2.23
CA VAL A 99 -10.31 4.07 3.32
C VAL A 99 -9.69 5.36 2.79
N GLU A 100 -8.96 5.33 1.67
CA GLU A 100 -8.43 6.54 1.03
C GLU A 100 -9.56 7.53 0.71
N ASN A 101 -10.64 7.08 0.08
CA ASN A 101 -11.77 7.94 -0.30
C ASN A 101 -12.48 8.58 0.90
N GLU A 102 -12.59 7.87 2.03
CA GLU A 102 -13.15 8.45 3.26
C GLU A 102 -12.23 9.51 3.86
N LEU A 103 -10.92 9.24 3.85
CA LEU A 103 -9.92 10.13 4.41
C LEU A 103 -9.76 11.44 3.64
N ILE A 104 -10.03 11.47 2.33
CA ILE A 104 -9.88 12.66 1.48
C ILE A 104 -10.65 13.89 2.03
N SER A 105 -11.74 13.66 2.76
CA SER A 105 -12.53 14.70 3.43
C SER A 105 -11.72 15.55 4.41
N ASP A 106 -10.87 14.87 5.20
CA ASP A 106 -10.09 15.45 6.29
C ASP A 106 -8.61 15.62 5.90
N PHE A 107 -8.13 14.75 5.01
CA PHE A 107 -6.77 14.68 4.50
C PHE A 107 -6.79 14.65 2.96
N PRO A 108 -6.85 15.81 2.28
CA PRO A 108 -7.05 15.88 0.83
C PRO A 108 -5.98 15.17 -0.01
N PHE A 109 -4.79 14.94 0.56
CA PHE A 109 -3.68 14.24 -0.07
C PHE A 109 -3.53 12.80 0.42
N ALA A 110 -4.50 12.24 1.16
CA ALA A 110 -4.46 10.85 1.60
C ALA A 110 -4.17 9.92 0.41
N PHE A 111 -3.18 9.04 0.57
CA PHE A 111 -2.72 8.19 -0.52
C PHE A 111 -2.41 6.77 -0.05
N SER A 112 -3.08 5.82 -0.68
CA SER A 112 -2.91 4.39 -0.44
C SER A 112 -1.79 3.81 -1.29
N VAL A 113 -1.03 2.89 -0.68
CA VAL A 113 0.03 2.10 -1.32
C VAL A 113 -0.30 0.63 -1.14
N PHE A 114 -0.34 -0.13 -2.22
CA PHE A 114 -0.94 -1.46 -2.23
C PHE A 114 -0.02 -2.58 -1.69
N PRO A 115 -0.61 -3.64 -1.08
CA PRO A 115 0.08 -4.87 -0.69
C PRO A 115 0.39 -5.76 -1.90
N GLY A 116 1.27 -5.27 -2.78
CA GLY A 116 1.63 -5.93 -4.05
C GLY A 116 1.05 -5.23 -5.27
N GLY A 117 1.34 -5.77 -6.46
CA GLY A 117 0.91 -5.20 -7.74
C GLY A 117 -0.62 -5.15 -7.87
N CYS A 118 -1.13 -4.18 -8.62
CA CYS A 118 -2.57 -3.92 -8.77
C CYS A 118 -3.32 -5.07 -9.45
N ASP A 119 -4.36 -5.57 -8.79
CA ASP A 119 -5.30 -6.61 -9.24
C ASP A 119 -6.76 -6.28 -8.86
N VAL A 120 -7.08 -4.99 -8.67
CA VAL A 120 -8.40 -4.48 -8.27
C VAL A 120 -9.51 -4.94 -9.22
N CYS A 121 -9.24 -4.94 -10.54
CA CYS A 121 -10.18 -5.35 -11.57
C CYS A 121 -10.22 -6.88 -11.69
N GLU A 122 -11.40 -7.44 -11.96
CA GLU A 122 -11.55 -8.85 -12.33
C GLU A 122 -10.90 -9.13 -13.67
N GLU A 123 -11.19 -8.30 -14.67
CA GLU A 123 -10.53 -8.29 -15.96
C GLU A 123 -9.86 -6.92 -16.18
N CYS A 124 -8.55 -6.92 -16.43
CA CYS A 124 -7.79 -5.70 -16.63
C CYS A 124 -7.68 -5.38 -18.13
N ASN A 125 -8.30 -4.28 -18.56
CA ASN A 125 -8.22 -3.80 -19.95
C ASN A 125 -7.15 -2.72 -20.16
N GLY A 126 -6.33 -2.43 -19.14
CA GLY A 126 -5.31 -1.38 -19.18
C GLY A 126 -5.85 0.06 -19.30
N LYS A 127 -7.17 0.27 -19.22
CA LYS A 127 -7.83 1.56 -19.29
C LYS A 127 -8.37 1.96 -17.90
N ASN A 128 -8.61 3.26 -17.69
CA ASN A 128 -9.17 3.80 -16.44
C ASN A 128 -8.35 3.53 -15.16
N CYS A 129 -7.07 3.15 -15.28
CA CYS A 129 -6.20 2.88 -14.13
C CYS A 129 -5.99 4.08 -13.21
N LYS A 130 -6.20 5.32 -13.68
CA LYS A 130 -6.04 6.54 -12.87
C LYS A 130 -6.91 6.57 -11.61
N LYS A 131 -8.10 5.96 -11.65
CA LYS A 131 -9.04 5.97 -10.53
C LYS A 131 -8.78 4.86 -9.50
N LEU A 132 -8.21 3.75 -9.93
CA LEU A 132 -8.13 2.53 -9.11
C LEU A 132 -6.70 2.11 -8.79
N ALA A 133 -5.77 2.28 -9.72
CA ALA A 133 -4.43 1.76 -9.55
C ALA A 133 -3.66 2.63 -8.56
N ARG A 134 -3.05 1.97 -7.58
CA ARG A 134 -2.01 2.54 -6.72
C ARG A 134 -0.73 1.74 -6.87
N PRO A 135 0.44 2.38 -6.68
CA PRO A 135 1.71 1.67 -6.66
C PRO A 135 1.75 0.72 -5.46
N SER A 136 2.53 -0.36 -5.57
CA SER A 136 2.81 -1.24 -4.45
C SER A 136 3.89 -0.65 -3.53
N VAL A 137 4.03 -1.20 -2.32
CA VAL A 137 5.11 -0.82 -1.39
C VAL A 137 6.50 -0.96 -2.04
N SER A 138 6.71 -2.06 -2.79
CA SER A 138 7.95 -2.29 -3.54
C SER A 138 8.13 -1.35 -4.74
N ALA A 139 7.04 -1.00 -5.44
CA ALA A 139 7.09 -0.04 -6.55
C ALA A 139 7.49 1.36 -6.04
N MET A 140 7.03 1.73 -4.84
CA MET A 140 7.44 2.95 -4.14
C MET A 140 8.82 2.86 -3.48
N CYS A 141 9.56 1.76 -3.68
CA CYS A 141 10.91 1.54 -3.13
C CYS A 141 10.98 1.56 -1.60
N ILE A 142 9.87 1.26 -0.92
CA ILE A 142 9.81 1.15 0.53
C ILE A 142 10.21 -0.27 0.93
N ASP A 143 11.11 -0.40 1.90
CA ASP A 143 11.51 -1.68 2.47
C ASP A 143 10.50 -2.11 3.56
N ILE A 144 9.76 -3.18 3.30
CA ILE A 144 8.73 -3.73 4.21
C ILE A 144 9.29 -4.15 5.58
N THR A 145 10.58 -4.42 5.70
CA THR A 145 11.21 -4.78 6.98
C THR A 145 11.15 -3.62 7.99
N SER A 146 10.92 -2.39 7.53
CA SER A 146 10.65 -1.22 8.38
C SER A 146 9.43 -1.42 9.29
N PHE A 147 8.52 -2.33 8.93
CA PHE A 147 7.28 -2.59 9.66
C PHE A 147 7.35 -3.89 10.49
N GLY A 148 8.55 -4.43 10.72
CA GLY A 148 8.74 -5.65 11.51
C GLY A 148 8.30 -6.94 10.80
N VAL A 149 8.01 -6.88 9.50
CA VAL A 149 7.61 -8.03 8.69
C VAL A 149 8.81 -8.63 7.96
N ASN A 150 8.95 -9.96 8.00
CA ASN A 150 9.87 -10.68 7.14
C ASN A 150 9.14 -11.36 5.99
N TRP A 151 9.84 -11.56 4.87
CA TRP A 151 9.30 -12.22 3.68
C TRP A 151 8.78 -13.65 3.94
N LYS A 152 9.29 -14.32 4.98
CA LYS A 152 8.91 -15.69 5.34
C LYS A 152 7.63 -15.77 6.18
N ASP A 153 7.15 -14.65 6.68
CA ASP A 153 6.06 -14.64 7.67
C ASP A 153 4.68 -14.75 7.02
N GLY A 154 4.61 -14.74 5.68
CA GLY A 154 3.36 -14.83 4.93
C GLY A 154 2.50 -13.56 4.99
N TYR A 155 3.03 -12.48 5.58
CA TYR A 155 2.33 -11.20 5.69
C TYR A 155 2.48 -10.35 4.45
N SER A 156 1.45 -9.55 4.18
CA SER A 156 1.44 -8.53 3.14
C SER A 156 1.18 -7.16 3.75
N VAL A 157 1.84 -6.13 3.25
CA VAL A 157 1.79 -4.79 3.85
C VAL A 157 1.17 -3.81 2.87
N GLY A 158 0.06 -3.20 3.26
CA GLY A 158 -0.49 -2.01 2.60
C GLY A 158 -0.19 -0.76 3.43
N LEU A 159 -0.07 0.40 2.79
CA LEU A 159 0.16 1.66 3.51
C LEU A 159 -0.94 2.67 3.19
N ILE A 160 -1.17 3.58 4.12
CA ILE A 160 -1.93 4.81 3.91
C ILE A 160 -1.04 5.95 4.41
N LEU A 161 -0.76 6.91 3.54
CA LEU A 161 0.01 8.12 3.84
C LEU A 161 -0.96 9.30 4.04
N ILE A 162 -0.78 10.07 5.11
CA ILE A 162 -1.62 11.21 5.51
C ILE A 162 -0.78 12.35 6.10
N ASP A 163 -1.32 13.58 6.06
CA ASP A 163 -0.67 14.82 6.55
C ASP A 163 -1.01 15.21 7.99
#